data_AF-A0A941J780-F1
#
_entry.id   AF-A0A941J780-F1
#
_cell.length_a   1.000
_cell.length_b   1.000
_cell.length_c   1.000
_cell.angle_alpha   90.00
_cell.angle_beta   90.00
_cell.angle_gamma   90.00
#
_symmetry.space_group_name_H-M   'P 1'
#
loop_
_entity.id
_entity.type
_entity.pdbx_description
1 polymer ?
#
loop_
_entity_poly.entity_id
_entity_poly.type
_entity_poly.pdbx_seq_one_letter_code
_entity_poly.pdbx_strand_id
1 'polypeptide(L)'
;MEKRQQAIKDYLKEHPNIKQLRGVGWDDIKRDSKSRGLAPKELLDQVVPDIPAVFISNGHHSILVNSKALEIAGIDKNTLIRKAGLLNVIQRQESRQEF
;
A
#
# COMPACT_ATOMS: atom_id res chain seq x y z
N MET A 1 6.65 -4.30 -17.22
CA MET A 1 6.39 -4.58 -15.79
C MET A 1 7.41 -3.78 -15.00
N GLU A 2 6.97 -2.92 -14.08
CA GLU A 2 7.91 -2.14 -13.28
C GLU A 2 8.73 -3.06 -12.34
N LYS A 3 9.98 -2.66 -12.05
CA LYS A 3 10.94 -3.41 -11.22
C LYS A 3 10.35 -3.93 -9.91
N ARG A 4 9.43 -3.18 -9.29
CA ARG A 4 8.76 -3.53 -8.02
C ARG A 4 7.80 -4.71 -8.17
N GLN A 5 6.94 -4.68 -9.19
CA GLN A 5 6.00 -5.77 -9.44
C GLN A 5 6.73 -7.06 -9.78
N GLN A 6 7.85 -6.97 -10.51
CA GLN A 6 8.69 -8.13 -10.79
C GLN A 6 9.32 -8.69 -9.51
N ALA A 7 9.89 -7.84 -8.65
CA ALA A 7 10.45 -8.26 -7.37
C ALA A 7 9.42 -8.97 -6.47
N ILE A 8 8.17 -8.49 -6.46
CA ILE A 8 7.07 -9.18 -5.75
C ILE A 8 6.85 -10.57 -6.33
N LYS A 9 6.77 -10.71 -7.66
CA LYS A 9 6.55 -12.02 -8.31
C LYS A 9 7.67 -13.00 -7.98
N ASP A 10 8.91 -12.53 -8.01
CA ASP A 10 10.07 -13.38 -7.75
C ASP A 10 10.09 -13.83 -6.28
N TYR A 11 9.79 -12.92 -5.35
CA TYR A 11 9.61 -13.26 -3.93
C TYR A 11 8.49 -14.29 -3.72
N LEU A 12 7.35 -14.14 -4.39
CA LEU A 12 6.23 -15.10 -4.28
C LEU A 12 6.58 -16.50 -4.82
N LYS A 13 7.43 -16.59 -5.84
CA LYS A 13 7.91 -17.88 -6.37
C LYS A 13 8.83 -18.59 -5.38
N GLU A 14 9.69 -17.85 -4.70
CA GLU A 14 10.59 -18.38 -3.67
C GLU A 14 9.84 -18.77 -2.39
N HIS A 15 8.65 -18.21 -2.19
CA HIS A 15 7.85 -18.40 -0.98
C HIS A 15 6.39 -18.79 -1.28
N PRO A 16 6.13 -19.98 -1.88
CA PRO A 16 4.79 -20.36 -2.37
C PRO A 16 3.73 -20.52 -1.27
N ASN A 17 4.14 -20.69 -0.01
CA ASN A 17 3.24 -20.97 1.11
C ASN A 17 2.92 -19.75 2.00
N ILE A 18 3.37 -18.55 1.62
CA ILE A 18 3.12 -17.36 2.43
C ILE A 18 1.63 -17.05 2.49
N LYS A 19 1.16 -16.60 3.66
CA LYS A 19 -0.25 -16.28 3.90
C LYS A 19 -0.56 -14.79 3.78
N GLN A 20 0.47 -13.95 3.77
CA GLN A 20 0.36 -12.51 3.61
C GLN A 20 1.68 -11.97 3.03
N LEU A 21 1.60 -10.88 2.28
CA LEU A 21 2.77 -10.15 1.79
C LEU A 21 2.89 -8.82 2.55
N ARG A 22 4.06 -8.54 3.11
CA ARG A 22 4.37 -7.27 3.76
C ARG A 22 5.67 -6.71 3.21
N GLY A 23 5.69 -5.41 2.92
CA GLY A 23 6.89 -4.72 2.46
C GLY A 23 6.93 -3.26 2.90
N VAL A 24 8.10 -2.64 2.71
CA VAL A 24 8.36 -1.23 2.99
C VAL A 24 9.07 -0.61 1.79
N GLY A 25 8.90 0.69 1.59
CA GLY A 25 9.65 1.49 0.61
C GLY A 25 8.94 1.76 -0.70
N TRP A 26 7.61 1.72 -0.73
CA TRP A 26 6.84 2.17 -1.88
C TRP A 26 6.39 3.62 -1.69
N ASP A 27 7.23 4.57 -2.11
CA ASP A 27 6.98 6.01 -1.89
C ASP A 27 6.10 6.64 -2.98
N ASP A 28 6.17 6.14 -4.22
CA ASP A 28 5.56 6.78 -5.39
C ASP A 28 4.13 6.30 -5.71
N ILE A 29 3.38 5.76 -4.74
CA ILE A 29 2.09 5.07 -4.95
C ILE A 29 1.13 5.88 -5.84
N LYS A 30 0.95 7.18 -5.54
CA LYS A 30 0.03 8.06 -6.28
C LYS A 30 0.47 8.32 -7.71
N ARG A 31 1.79 8.46 -7.93
CA ARG A 31 2.37 8.68 -9.25
C ARG A 31 2.20 7.40 -10.09
N ASP A 32 2.56 6.26 -9.51
CA ASP A 32 2.54 4.96 -10.17
C ASP A 32 1.10 4.51 -10.48
N SER A 33 0.13 4.81 -9.61
CA SER A 33 -1.28 4.52 -9.91
C SER A 33 -1.83 5.42 -11.02
N LYS A 34 -1.52 6.72 -10.98
CA LYS A 34 -1.98 7.70 -11.97
C LYS A 34 -1.38 7.43 -13.35
N SER A 35 -0.08 7.15 -13.45
CA SER A 35 0.58 6.87 -14.73
C SER A 35 -0.01 5.66 -15.45
N ARG A 36 -0.64 4.75 -14.70
CA ARG A 36 -1.24 3.51 -15.19
C ARG A 36 -2.76 3.60 -15.37
N GLY A 37 -3.39 4.71 -14.98
CA GLY A 37 -4.85 4.83 -14.99
C GLY A 37 -5.55 3.88 -14.02
N LEU A 38 -4.87 3.49 -12.94
CA LEU A 38 -5.35 2.51 -11.96
C LEU A 38 -5.68 3.17 -10.63
N ALA A 39 -6.64 2.60 -9.91
CA ALA A 39 -6.77 2.83 -8.49
C ALA A 39 -5.54 2.27 -7.75
N PRO A 40 -5.09 2.89 -6.63
CA PRO A 40 -3.88 2.43 -5.94
C PRO A 40 -3.85 0.94 -5.63
N LYS A 41 -4.93 0.37 -5.08
CA LYS A 41 -5.03 -1.06 -4.75
C LYS A 41 -4.73 -1.99 -5.93
N GLU A 42 -5.04 -1.55 -7.15
CA GLU A 42 -4.88 -2.36 -8.37
C GLU A 42 -3.41 -2.55 -8.75
N LEU A 43 -2.51 -1.69 -8.23
CA LEU A 43 -1.06 -1.88 -8.36
C LEU A 43 -0.62 -3.23 -7.76
N LEU A 44 -1.26 -3.63 -6.66
CA LEU A 44 -1.03 -4.91 -5.98
C LEU A 44 -1.98 -6.01 -6.46
N ASP A 45 -3.26 -5.70 -6.73
CA ASP A 45 -4.24 -6.71 -7.19
C ASP A 45 -3.76 -7.46 -8.44
N GLN A 46 -3.04 -6.78 -9.35
CA GLN A 46 -2.52 -7.39 -10.57
C GLN A 46 -1.35 -8.36 -10.35
N VAL A 47 -0.75 -8.39 -9.17
CA VAL A 47 0.47 -9.15 -8.87
C VAL A 47 0.25 -10.16 -7.75
N VAL A 48 -0.55 -9.80 -6.76
CA VAL A 48 -0.83 -10.58 -5.55
C VAL A 48 -2.33 -10.49 -5.22
N PRO A 49 -3.21 -11.14 -5.99
CA PRO A 49 -4.65 -11.08 -5.76
C PRO A 49 -5.11 -11.97 -4.59
N ASP A 50 -4.42 -13.10 -4.36
CA ASP A 50 -4.98 -14.20 -3.55
C ASP A 50 -4.73 -14.08 -2.04
N ILE A 51 -3.68 -13.34 -1.64
CA ILE A 51 -3.30 -13.15 -0.23
C ILE A 51 -3.31 -11.65 0.12
N PRO A 52 -3.59 -11.26 1.37
CA PRO A 52 -3.50 -9.87 1.80
C PRO A 52 -2.08 -9.33 1.61
N ALA A 53 -1.97 -8.17 0.97
CA ALA A 53 -0.70 -7.51 0.69
C ALA A 53 -0.70 -6.07 1.20
N VAL A 54 0.38 -5.68 1.89
CA VAL A 54 0.56 -4.35 2.48
C VAL A 54 1.97 -3.82 2.21
N PHE A 55 2.07 -2.60 1.71
CA PHE A 55 3.34 -1.86 1.58
C PHE A 55 3.26 -0.52 2.30
N ILE A 56 4.25 -0.23 3.12
CA ILE A 56 4.37 1.05 3.83
C ILE A 56 5.41 1.91 3.09
N SER A 57 5.17 3.20 2.91
CA SER A 57 6.19 4.12 2.37
C SER A 57 7.37 4.28 3.34
N ASN A 58 8.56 4.64 2.87
CA ASN A 58 9.73 4.86 3.73
C ASN A 58 9.49 5.96 4.77
N GLY A 59 8.69 6.98 4.43
CA GLY A 59 8.27 8.00 5.38
C GLY A 59 7.18 7.54 6.35
N HIS A 60 6.67 6.30 6.22
CA HIS A 60 5.59 5.73 7.04
C HIS A 60 4.28 6.53 7.02
N HIS A 61 4.13 7.47 6.07
CA HIS A 61 2.97 8.35 5.92
C HIS A 61 1.92 7.79 4.95
N SER A 62 2.16 6.64 4.35
CA SER A 62 1.24 6.05 3.38
C SER A 62 1.34 4.54 3.41
N ILE A 63 0.19 3.91 3.26
CA ILE A 63 0.08 2.46 3.20
C ILE A 63 -0.69 2.11 1.93
N LEU A 64 -0.08 1.26 1.10
CA LEU A 64 -0.72 0.64 -0.05
C LEU A 64 -1.21 -0.75 0.36
N VAL A 65 -2.47 -1.02 0.09
CA VAL A 65 -3.10 -2.32 0.38
C VAL A 65 -3.86 -2.83 -0.85
N ASN A 66 -3.89 -4.15 -1.03
CA ASN A 66 -4.69 -4.79 -2.08
C ASN A 66 -6.15 -5.00 -1.65
N SER A 67 -7.00 -5.42 -2.58
CA SER A 67 -8.40 -5.74 -2.31
C SER A 67 -8.57 -6.82 -1.24
N LYS A 68 -7.71 -7.85 -1.20
CA LYS A 68 -7.82 -8.93 -0.22
C LYS A 68 -7.56 -8.46 1.21
N ALA A 69 -6.62 -7.54 1.40
CA ALA A 69 -6.35 -6.93 2.70
C ALA A 69 -7.53 -6.06 3.18
N LEU A 70 -8.18 -5.31 2.28
CA LEU A 70 -9.37 -4.52 2.60
C LEU A 70 -10.56 -5.43 2.99
N GLU A 71 -10.78 -6.51 2.24
CA GLU A 71 -11.82 -7.51 2.51
C GLU A 71 -11.66 -8.11 3.91
N ILE A 72 -10.45 -8.56 4.26
CA ILE A 72 -10.15 -9.15 5.58
C ILE A 72 -10.29 -8.11 6.70
N ALA A 73 -9.96 -6.84 6.43
CA ALA A 73 -10.14 -5.74 7.38
C ALA A 73 -11.62 -5.34 7.56
N GLY A 74 -12.55 -5.91 6.78
CA GLY A 74 -13.95 -5.52 6.79
C GLY A 74 -14.19 -4.09 6.27
N ILE A 75 -13.25 -3.56 5.46
CA ILE A 75 -13.33 -2.20 4.90
C ILE A 75 -13.98 -2.28 3.53
N ASP A 76 -15.17 -1.68 3.44
CA ASP A 76 -15.94 -1.54 2.21
C ASP A 76 -16.31 -0.07 1.93
N LYS A 77 -17.04 0.16 0.85
CA LYS A 77 -17.52 1.51 0.47
C LYS A 77 -18.48 2.15 1.48
N ASN A 78 -19.08 1.36 2.37
CA ASN A 78 -20.03 1.80 3.38
C ASN A 78 -19.36 2.03 4.73
N THR A 79 -18.07 1.69 4.85
CA THR A 79 -17.29 1.89 6.06
C THR A 79 -17.22 3.38 6.33
N LEU A 80 -17.95 3.81 7.36
CA LEU A 80 -17.95 5.19 7.83
C LEU A 80 -16.54 5.51 8.33
N ILE A 81 -15.74 6.12 7.47
CA ILE A 81 -14.57 6.86 7.90
C ILE A 81 -15.14 8.05 8.67
N ARG A 82 -15.32 7.89 9.99
CA ARG A 82 -15.57 9.03 10.88
C ARG A 82 -14.46 10.02 10.55
N LYS A 83 -14.82 11.26 10.22
CA LYS A 83 -13.88 12.39 10.20
C LYS A 83 -13.43 12.71 11.64
N ALA A 84 -12.89 11.72 12.34
CA ALA A 84 -11.86 11.92 13.33
C ALA A 84 -10.54 11.83 12.54
N GLY A 85 -10.22 12.92 11.85
CA GLY A 85 -9.11 13.02 10.92
C GLY A 85 -9.58 12.89 9.46
N LEU A 86 -9.19 13.86 8.64
CA LEU A 86 -8.74 13.49 7.29
C LEU A 86 -7.84 12.25 7.43
N LEU A 87 -7.91 11.30 6.51
CA LEU A 87 -6.76 10.45 6.19
C LEU A 87 -5.69 11.32 5.47
N ASN A 88 -5.29 12.40 6.14
CA ASN A 88 -3.94 12.92 6.14
C ASN A 88 -3.26 12.08 7.21
N VAL A 89 -2.38 11.16 6.83
CA VAL A 89 -1.47 10.62 7.84
C VAL A 89 -0.68 11.82 8.36
N ILE A 90 -0.93 12.13 9.63
CA ILE A 90 -0.33 13.16 10.47
C ILE A 90 0.94 13.75 9.82
N GLN A 91 0.83 14.95 9.23
CA GLN A 91 2.00 15.81 9.16
C GLN A 91 2.25 16.29 10.58
N ARG A 92 3.13 15.61 11.29
CA ARG A 92 3.82 16.25 12.39
C ARG A 92 4.82 17.17 11.70
N GLN A 93 4.46 18.45 11.58
CA GLN A 93 5.47 19.48 11.38
C GLN A 93 6.38 19.43 12.61
N GLU A 94 7.56 18.85 12.44
CA GLU A 94 8.67 19.20 13.31
C GLU A 94 9.44 20.31 12.63
N SER A 95 9.05 21.54 12.96
CA SER A 95 10.01 22.63 13.01
C SER A 95 11.09 22.24 14.03
N ARG A 96 12.23 21.76 13.55
CA ARG A 96 13.50 21.96 14.26
C ARG A 96 14.30 22.96 13.45
N GLN A 97 14.13 24.24 13.82
CA GLN A 97 15.31 25.10 13.87
C GLN A 97 16.20 24.52 14.94
N GLU A 98 17.43 24.14 14.60
CA GLU A 98 18.54 24.19 15.55
C GLU A 98 19.78 24.71 14.81
N PHE A 99 20.13 25.95 15.19
CA PHE A 99 21.40 26.69 15.22
C PHE A 99 22.36 26.65 14.03
#